data_AF-A0A834JYL3-F1
#
_entry.id   AF-A0A834JYL3-F1
#
_cell.length_a   1.000
_cell.length_b   1.000
_cell.length_c   1.000
_cell.angle_alpha   90.00
_cell.angle_beta   90.00
_cell.angle_gamma   90.00
#
_symmetry.space_group_name_H-M   'P 1'
#
loop_
_entity.id
_entity.type
_entity.pdbx_description
1 polymer ?
#
loop_
_entity_poly.entity_id
_entity_poly.type
_entity_poly.pdbx_seq_one_letter_code
_entity_poly.pdbx_strand_id
1 'polypeptide(L)'
;MWDNDDMQEIDLSKDQLKHLRMAFDTFDPEKKGAIQTTMIPTILEMLGHEVRGVNLQEMIATYDLWGSGELKFEEFSKLASRFMEEDTDTEAVKEELREAFRIYDKEGNGYITTDVFRDILHELDDQLSPEELDMIIEEVDTDGSGTLDFEEFMEVMTG
;
A
#
# COMPACT_ATOMS: atom_id res chain seq x y z
N MET A 1 23.54 26.68 -14.78
CA MET A 1 23.74 25.62 -13.78
C MET A 1 23.29 26.22 -12.47
N TRP A 2 22.03 25.96 -12.12
CA TRP A 2 21.53 26.14 -10.77
C TRP A 2 21.04 24.78 -10.35
N ASP A 3 21.59 24.38 -9.22
CA ASP A 3 21.58 23.06 -8.64
C ASP A 3 20.15 22.60 -8.37
N ASN A 4 19.93 21.34 -8.73
CA ASN A 4 18.71 20.59 -8.57
C ASN A 4 18.59 20.24 -7.07
N ASP A 5 18.26 21.24 -6.25
CA ASP A 5 18.07 21.11 -4.80
C ASP A 5 16.77 20.34 -4.54
N ASP A 6 16.90 19.03 -4.34
CA ASP A 6 16.19 18.21 -3.36
C ASP A 6 14.72 18.54 -3.06
N MET A 7 13.92 18.80 -4.10
CA MET A 7 12.48 18.72 -3.99
C MET A 7 12.13 17.23 -4.02
N GLN A 8 12.20 16.56 -2.86
CA GLN A 8 11.64 15.22 -2.69
C GLN A 8 10.19 15.29 -3.19
N GLU A 9 9.95 14.73 -4.38
CA GLU A 9 8.62 14.60 -4.96
C GLU A 9 7.82 13.74 -3.99
N ILE A 10 6.76 14.32 -3.44
CA ILE A 10 5.84 13.61 -2.56
C ILE A 10 5.14 12.57 -3.45
N ASP A 11 5.53 11.30 -3.33
CA ASP A 11 4.99 10.18 -4.12
C ASP A 11 3.64 9.71 -3.56
N LEU A 12 2.73 10.68 -3.36
CA LEU A 12 1.37 10.40 -2.90
C LEU A 12 0.40 10.48 -4.06
N SER A 13 -0.43 9.45 -4.21
CA SER A 13 -1.55 9.48 -5.14
C SER A 13 -2.50 10.64 -4.82
N LYS A 14 -3.24 11.12 -5.83
CA LYS A 14 -4.23 12.20 -5.68
C LYS A 14 -5.26 11.89 -4.61
N ASP A 15 -5.64 10.63 -4.45
CA ASP A 15 -6.57 10.18 -3.41
C ASP A 15 -5.93 10.22 -2.02
N GLN A 16 -4.68 9.77 -1.87
CA GLN A 16 -3.97 9.86 -0.58
C GLN A 16 -3.79 11.32 -0.14
N LEU A 17 -3.40 12.20 -1.06
CA LEU A 17 -3.28 13.63 -0.79
C LEU A 17 -4.65 14.26 -0.41
N LYS A 18 -5.75 13.75 -0.97
CA LYS A 18 -7.10 14.21 -0.65
C LYS A 18 -7.54 13.76 0.73
N HIS A 19 -7.27 12.50 1.12
CA HIS A 19 -7.55 11.99 2.47
C HIS A 19 -6.72 12.75 3.52
N LEU A 20 -5.43 12.95 3.26
CA LEU A 20 -4.57 13.76 4.13
C LEU A 20 -5.08 15.19 4.27
N ARG A 21 -5.49 15.82 3.17
CA ARG A 21 -6.04 17.18 3.21
C ARG A 21 -7.36 17.24 3.96
N MET A 22 -8.22 16.24 3.83
CA MET A 22 -9.48 16.17 4.57
C MET A 22 -9.23 15.98 6.08
N ALA A 23 -8.30 15.12 6.45
CA ALA A 23 -7.89 14.96 7.83
C ALA A 23 -7.24 16.25 8.36
N PHE A 24 -6.33 16.87 7.60
CA PHE A 24 -5.72 18.14 7.99
C PHE A 24 -6.75 19.25 8.21
N ASP A 25 -7.70 19.46 7.30
CA ASP A 25 -8.76 20.50 7.42
C ASP A 25 -9.70 20.22 8.61
N THR A 26 -9.88 18.94 8.98
CA THR A 26 -10.63 18.54 10.19
C THR A 26 -9.94 19.03 11.46
N PHE A 27 -8.61 19.09 11.47
CA PHE A 27 -7.81 19.52 12.61
C PHE A 27 -7.33 20.99 12.54
N ASP A 28 -7.45 21.62 11.39
CA ASP A 28 -7.23 23.06 11.16
C ASP A 28 -8.53 23.76 10.74
N PRO A 29 -9.56 23.81 11.60
CA PRO A 29 -10.84 24.46 11.27
C PRO A 29 -10.69 25.96 11.02
N GLU A 30 -9.62 26.56 11.55
CA GLU A 30 -9.30 27.97 11.37
C GLU A 30 -8.52 28.25 10.06
N LYS A 31 -8.17 27.21 9.29
CA LYS A 31 -7.39 27.29 8.04
C LYS A 31 -6.12 28.11 8.21
N LYS A 32 -5.45 27.94 9.35
CA LYS A 32 -4.15 28.55 9.65
C LYS A 32 -3.05 28.01 8.73
N GLY A 33 -3.29 26.86 8.09
CA GLY A 33 -2.33 26.17 7.23
C GLY A 33 -1.30 25.37 8.02
N ALA A 34 -1.51 25.20 9.34
CA ALA A 34 -0.66 24.44 10.24
C ALA A 34 -1.49 23.72 11.31
N ILE A 35 -1.04 22.54 11.70
CA ILE A 35 -1.61 21.73 12.79
C ILE A 35 -0.57 21.50 13.87
N GLN A 36 -1.02 21.35 15.12
CA GLN A 36 -0.12 21.04 16.21
C GLN A 36 0.45 19.62 16.05
N THR A 37 1.76 19.50 16.30
CA THR A 37 2.51 18.24 16.27
C THR A 37 1.94 17.18 17.20
N THR A 38 1.30 17.59 18.30
CA THR A 38 0.61 16.71 19.24
C THR A 38 -0.63 16.03 18.65
N MET A 39 -1.19 16.56 17.56
CA MET A 39 -2.39 16.03 16.89
C MET A 39 -2.06 15.05 15.76
N ILE A 40 -0.80 15.02 15.31
CA ILE A 40 -0.31 14.11 14.27
C ILE A 40 -0.61 12.63 14.59
N PRO A 41 -0.35 12.09 15.80
CA PRO A 41 -0.68 10.69 16.08
C PRO A 41 -2.18 10.41 15.91
N THR A 42 -3.04 11.30 16.41
CA THR A 42 -4.50 11.19 16.26
C THR A 42 -4.95 11.23 14.81
N ILE A 43 -4.28 12.04 13.98
CA ILE A 43 -4.59 12.13 12.54
C ILE A 43 -4.18 10.84 11.83
N LEU A 44 -2.98 10.32 12.11
CA LEU A 44 -2.49 9.07 11.53
C LEU A 44 -3.37 7.89 11.93
N GLU A 45 -3.78 7.82 13.21
CA GLU A 45 -4.74 6.84 13.70
C GLU A 45 -6.10 6.96 12.98
N MET A 46 -6.58 8.19 12.72
CA MET A 46 -7.83 8.40 11.98
C MET A 46 -7.75 8.01 10.51
N LEU A 47 -6.55 8.05 9.92
CA LEU A 47 -6.29 7.59 8.57
C LEU A 47 -6.12 6.06 8.49
N GLY A 48 -6.14 5.36 9.64
CA GLY A 48 -6.03 3.90 9.71
C GLY A 48 -4.61 3.39 9.93
N HIS A 49 -3.62 4.28 10.04
CA HIS A 49 -2.24 3.89 10.29
C HIS A 49 -1.94 3.85 11.79
N GLU A 50 -1.40 2.73 12.24
CA GLU A 50 -1.11 2.53 13.64
C GLU A 50 0.34 2.91 13.96
N VAL A 51 0.53 4.03 14.66
CA VAL A 51 1.86 4.51 15.04
C VAL A 51 2.39 3.72 16.24
N ARG A 52 2.68 2.41 16.06
CA ARG A 52 3.23 1.54 17.13
C ARG A 52 4.74 1.42 17.00
N GLY A 53 5.46 1.74 18.08
CA GLY A 53 6.90 1.44 18.23
C GLY A 53 7.86 2.40 17.52
N VAL A 54 7.37 3.27 16.64
CA VAL A 54 8.16 4.34 16.01
C VAL A 54 8.24 5.59 16.89
N ASN A 55 9.42 6.20 16.98
CA ASN A 55 9.62 7.44 17.70
C ASN A 55 9.06 8.62 16.88
N LEU A 56 7.73 8.76 16.88
CA LEU A 56 7.03 9.81 16.14
C LEU A 56 7.55 11.21 16.51
N GLN A 57 7.95 11.44 17.77
CA GLN A 57 8.53 12.72 18.16
C GLN A 57 9.85 13.01 17.45
N GLU A 58 10.70 12.00 17.26
CA GLU A 58 11.96 12.17 16.52
C GLU A 58 11.67 12.43 15.04
N MET A 59 10.72 11.71 14.44
CA MET A 59 10.30 11.97 13.06
C MET A 59 9.74 13.37 12.91
N ILE A 60 8.81 13.79 13.78
CA ILE A 60 8.28 15.16 13.80
C ILE A 60 9.42 16.18 13.94
N ALA A 61 10.38 15.96 14.83
CA ALA A 61 11.51 16.86 15.04
C ALA A 61 12.41 17.02 13.80
N THR A 62 12.42 16.05 12.87
CA THR A 62 13.14 16.20 11.60
C THR A 62 12.45 17.17 10.64
N TYR A 63 11.12 17.36 10.77
CA TYR A 63 10.34 18.28 9.94
C TYR A 63 10.07 19.61 10.66
N ASP A 64 9.84 19.61 11.99
CA ASP A 64 9.71 20.81 12.82
C ASP A 64 11.09 21.36 13.23
N LEU A 65 11.91 21.76 12.24
CA LEU A 65 13.29 22.23 12.45
C LEU A 65 13.37 23.47 13.37
N TRP A 66 12.29 24.23 13.47
CA TRP A 66 12.20 25.41 14.32
C TRP A 66 11.67 25.09 15.73
N GLY A 67 11.22 23.86 15.99
CA GLY A 67 10.57 23.50 17.26
C GLY A 67 9.33 24.35 17.53
N SER A 68 8.64 24.74 16.46
CA SER A 68 7.41 25.55 16.54
C SER A 68 6.28 24.78 17.22
N GLY A 69 6.36 23.45 17.22
CA GLY A 69 5.30 22.57 17.66
C GLY A 69 4.13 22.50 16.67
N GLU A 70 4.27 23.11 15.48
CA GLU A 70 3.25 23.16 14.45
C GLU A 70 3.85 22.70 13.10
N LEU A 71 3.18 21.76 12.41
CA LEU A 71 3.56 21.37 11.05
C LEU A 71 2.58 21.95 10.04
N LYS A 72 3.12 22.51 8.95
CA LYS A 72 2.30 22.91 7.81
C LYS A 72 1.80 21.70 7.03
N PHE A 73 0.79 21.90 6.19
CA PHE A 73 0.28 20.81 5.34
C PHE A 73 1.37 20.15 4.51
N GLU A 74 2.33 20.91 3.99
CA GLU A 74 3.46 20.37 3.20
C GLU A 74 4.38 19.46 4.03
N GLU A 75 4.66 19.84 5.28
CA GLU A 75 5.51 19.06 6.20
C GLU A 75 4.77 17.85 6.75
N PHE A 76 3.51 18.04 7.12
CA PHE A 76 2.62 16.94 7.48
C PHE A 76 2.46 15.94 6.32
N SER A 77 2.31 16.41 5.08
CA SER A 77 2.19 15.52 3.91
C SER A 77 3.48 14.73 3.69
N LYS A 78 4.66 15.32 3.90
CA LYS A 78 5.94 14.59 3.83
C LYS A 78 6.08 13.58 4.95
N LEU A 79 5.72 13.97 6.18
CA LEU A 79 5.73 13.06 7.33
C LEU A 79 4.76 11.90 7.10
N ALA A 80 3.52 12.20 6.70
CA ALA A 80 2.49 11.22 6.45
C ALA A 80 2.80 10.35 5.23
N SER A 81 3.45 10.87 4.20
CA SER A 81 3.98 10.05 3.09
C SER A 81 4.83 8.90 3.62
N ARG A 82 5.68 9.15 4.61
CA ARG A 82 6.51 8.11 5.22
C ARG A 82 5.73 7.05 6.01
N PHE A 83 4.53 7.39 6.50
CA PHE A 83 3.63 6.46 7.20
C PHE A 83 2.69 5.75 6.24
N MET A 84 2.33 6.40 5.13
CA MET A 84 1.46 5.89 4.08
C MET A 84 2.22 5.06 3.04
N GLU A 85 3.54 5.23 2.95
CA GLU A 85 4.45 4.35 2.21
C GLU A 85 4.41 2.91 2.74
N GLU A 86 3.91 2.67 3.95
CA GLU A 86 3.76 1.31 4.51
C GLU A 86 2.44 0.62 4.11
N ASP A 87 1.45 1.37 3.61
CA ASP A 87 0.10 0.88 3.26
C ASP A 87 -0.30 1.20 1.80
N THR A 88 0.61 1.70 0.96
CA THR A 88 0.30 1.91 -0.46
C THR A 88 0.72 0.67 -1.24
N ASP A 89 -0.24 -0.22 -1.42
CA ASP A 89 -0.31 -1.32 -2.38
C ASP A 89 0.56 -1.11 -3.62
N THR A 90 1.77 -1.66 -3.67
CA THR A 90 2.27 -2.30 -4.89
C THR A 90 3.45 -3.22 -4.57
N GLU A 91 4.45 -2.81 -3.79
CA GLU A 91 5.68 -3.61 -3.63
C GLU A 91 5.63 -4.62 -2.48
N ALA A 92 5.06 -4.27 -1.32
CA ALA A 92 4.90 -5.22 -0.20
C ALA A 92 3.90 -6.34 -0.56
N VAL A 93 2.75 -5.98 -1.11
CA VAL A 93 1.76 -6.94 -1.64
C VAL A 93 2.38 -7.76 -2.78
N LYS A 94 3.13 -7.15 -3.71
CA LYS A 94 3.87 -7.93 -4.71
C LYS A 94 4.88 -8.88 -4.09
N GLU A 95 5.59 -8.47 -3.04
CA GLU A 95 6.60 -9.32 -2.40
C GLU A 95 5.93 -10.51 -1.70
N GLU A 96 4.83 -10.30 -0.98
CA GLU A 96 4.01 -11.37 -0.42
C GLU A 96 3.42 -12.28 -1.49
N LEU A 97 2.86 -11.72 -2.56
CA LEU A 97 2.35 -12.49 -3.70
C LEU A 97 3.47 -13.24 -4.41
N ARG A 98 4.69 -12.72 -4.44
CA ARG A 98 5.86 -13.36 -5.06
C ARG A 98 6.47 -14.43 -4.17
N GLU A 99 6.33 -14.32 -2.85
CA GLU A 99 6.63 -15.41 -1.92
C GLU A 99 5.58 -16.51 -2.01
N ALA A 100 4.30 -16.16 -2.02
CA ALA A 100 3.19 -17.10 -2.25
C ALA A 100 3.37 -17.82 -3.59
N PHE A 101 3.62 -17.08 -4.67
CA PHE A 101 3.88 -17.63 -6.00
C PHE A 101 5.06 -18.59 -6.02
N ARG A 102 6.15 -18.30 -5.28
CA ARG A 102 7.30 -19.22 -5.15
C ARG A 102 7.00 -20.46 -4.33
N ILE A 103 6.08 -20.40 -3.37
CA ILE A 103 5.62 -21.58 -2.63
C ILE A 103 4.84 -22.51 -3.57
N TYR A 104 4.08 -21.93 -4.50
CA TYR A 104 3.22 -22.66 -5.42
C TYR A 104 3.92 -23.14 -6.69
N ASP A 105 4.85 -22.34 -7.25
CA ASP A 105 5.76 -22.72 -8.34
C ASP A 105 6.87 -23.64 -7.82
N LYS A 106 6.48 -24.88 -7.47
CA LYS A 106 7.41 -25.91 -6.94
C LYS A 106 8.52 -26.26 -7.92
N GLU A 107 8.30 -26.03 -9.21
CA GLU A 107 9.27 -26.34 -10.27
C GLU A 107 10.21 -25.16 -10.56
N GLY A 108 9.88 -23.95 -10.10
CA GLY A 108 10.70 -22.74 -10.29
C GLY A 108 10.73 -22.25 -11.73
N ASN A 109 9.69 -22.55 -12.50
CA ASN A 109 9.62 -22.24 -13.92
C ASN A 109 9.11 -20.81 -14.19
N GLY A 110 8.61 -20.11 -13.15
CA GLY A 110 8.06 -18.76 -13.25
C GLY A 110 6.58 -18.73 -13.65
N TYR A 111 5.88 -19.86 -13.58
CA TYR A 111 4.45 -20.01 -13.86
C TYR A 111 3.84 -21.09 -12.96
N ILE A 112 2.56 -20.95 -12.63
CA ILE A 112 1.78 -21.94 -11.89
C ILE A 112 0.87 -22.66 -12.88
N THR A 113 0.91 -23.98 -12.95
CA THR A 113 -0.02 -24.72 -13.82
C THR A 113 -1.46 -24.61 -13.30
N THR A 114 -2.44 -24.63 -14.20
CA THR A 114 -3.86 -24.56 -13.83
C THR A 114 -4.28 -25.67 -12.87
N ASP A 115 -3.69 -26.86 -12.96
CA ASP A 115 -3.85 -27.94 -11.98
C ASP A 115 -3.42 -27.54 -10.56
N VAL A 116 -2.27 -26.87 -10.43
CA VAL A 116 -1.78 -26.40 -9.12
C VAL A 116 -2.65 -25.25 -8.61
N PHE A 117 -3.05 -24.34 -9.49
CA PHE A 117 -3.93 -23.23 -9.13
C PHE A 117 -5.31 -23.70 -8.63
N ARG A 118 -5.84 -24.76 -9.25
CA ARG A 118 -7.06 -25.45 -8.79
C ARG A 118 -6.94 -25.96 -7.36
N ASP A 119 -5.83 -26.63 -7.03
CA ASP A 119 -5.54 -27.11 -5.68
C ASP A 119 -5.46 -25.95 -4.68
N ILE A 120 -4.87 -24.81 -5.07
CA ILE A 120 -4.78 -23.61 -4.22
C ILE A 120 -6.18 -23.04 -3.93
N LEU A 121 -6.99 -22.84 -4.96
CA LEU A 121 -8.35 -22.31 -4.81
C LEU A 121 -9.21 -23.21 -3.92
N HIS A 122 -9.06 -24.52 -4.04
CA HIS A 122 -9.76 -25.48 -3.20
C HIS A 122 -9.22 -25.52 -1.75
N GLU A 123 -7.93 -25.24 -1.54
CA GLU A 123 -7.36 -25.11 -0.18
C GLU A 123 -7.79 -23.80 0.50
N LEU A 124 -7.97 -22.73 -0.28
CA LEU A 124 -8.51 -21.45 0.19
C LEU A 124 -10.01 -21.54 0.50
N ASP A 125 -10.78 -22.19 -0.37
CA ASP A 125 -12.23 -22.36 -0.20
C ASP A 125 -12.70 -23.75 -0.68
N ASP A 126 -12.81 -24.69 0.26
CA ASP A 126 -13.23 -26.08 0.04
C ASP A 126 -14.71 -26.19 -0.39
N GLN A 127 -15.47 -25.10 -0.43
CA GLN A 127 -16.86 -25.10 -0.89
C GLN A 127 -16.98 -24.91 -2.41
N LEU A 128 -15.90 -24.53 -3.10
CA LEU A 128 -15.91 -24.35 -4.54
C LEU A 128 -16.06 -25.68 -5.26
N SER A 129 -17.09 -25.76 -6.10
CA SER A 129 -17.34 -26.94 -6.93
C SER A 129 -16.28 -27.04 -8.03
N PRO A 130 -16.00 -28.25 -8.55
CA PRO A 130 -15.06 -28.42 -9.66
C PRO A 130 -15.43 -27.57 -10.88
N GLU A 131 -16.72 -27.34 -11.14
CA GLU A 131 -17.16 -26.45 -12.21
C GLU A 131 -16.88 -24.97 -11.92
N GLU A 132 -16.93 -24.54 -10.66
CA GLU A 132 -16.62 -23.16 -10.26
C GLU A 132 -15.13 -22.88 -10.35
N LEU A 133 -14.30 -23.87 -9.96
CA LEU A 133 -12.85 -23.80 -10.14
C LEU A 133 -12.46 -23.69 -11.62
N ASP A 134 -13.07 -24.50 -12.49
CA ASP A 134 -12.84 -24.44 -13.93
C ASP A 134 -13.28 -23.08 -14.52
N MET A 135 -14.39 -22.50 -14.05
CA MET A 135 -14.81 -21.15 -14.46
C MET A 135 -13.82 -20.06 -14.02
N ILE A 136 -13.31 -20.13 -12.79
CA ILE A 136 -12.30 -19.18 -12.29
C ILE A 136 -11.00 -19.32 -13.09
N ILE A 137 -10.58 -20.56 -13.38
CA ILE A 137 -9.39 -20.80 -14.19
C ILE A 137 -9.54 -20.24 -15.61
N GLU A 138 -10.67 -20.48 -16.27
CA GLU A 138 -10.94 -19.94 -17.62
C GLU A 138 -11.03 -18.41 -17.63
N GLU A 139 -11.43 -17.77 -16.53
CA GLU A 139 -11.48 -16.31 -16.42
C GLU A 139 -10.08 -15.70 -16.31
N VAL A 140 -9.12 -16.44 -15.74
CA VAL A 140 -7.79 -15.95 -15.42
C VAL A 140 -6.75 -16.32 -16.48
N ASP A 141 -6.83 -17.53 -17.04
CA ASP A 141 -6.01 -18.01 -18.16
C ASP A 141 -6.50 -17.39 -19.48
N THR A 142 -6.39 -16.06 -19.57
CA THR A 142 -6.93 -15.29 -20.70
C THR A 142 -6.16 -15.54 -22.01
N ASP A 143 -4.89 -15.93 -21.89
CA ASP A 143 -4.03 -16.28 -23.02
C ASP A 143 -4.16 -17.75 -23.45
N GLY A 144 -4.81 -18.58 -22.62
CA GLY A 144 -5.04 -20.00 -22.87
C GLY A 144 -3.76 -20.82 -22.87
N SER A 145 -2.73 -20.36 -22.15
CA SER A 145 -1.45 -21.05 -22.01
C SER A 145 -1.56 -22.31 -21.15
N GLY A 146 -2.63 -22.45 -20.36
CA GLY A 146 -2.78 -23.52 -19.38
C GLY A 146 -1.88 -23.34 -18.17
N THR A 147 -1.33 -22.14 -17.99
CA THR A 147 -0.43 -21.74 -16.92
C THR A 147 -0.71 -20.31 -16.52
N LEU A 148 -0.72 -20.01 -15.23
CA LEU A 148 -0.81 -18.64 -14.72
C LEU A 148 0.59 -18.08 -14.52
N ASP A 149 0.89 -16.97 -15.18
CA ASP A 149 2.10 -16.20 -14.86
C ASP A 149 1.89 -15.27 -13.66
N PHE A 150 2.95 -14.56 -13.27
CA PHE A 150 2.90 -13.70 -12.09
C PHE A 150 1.94 -12.51 -12.25
N GLU A 151 1.79 -11.97 -13.46
CA GLU A 151 0.85 -10.87 -13.71
C GLU A 151 -0.60 -11.36 -13.59
N GLU A 152 -0.92 -12.52 -14.17
CA GLU A 152 -2.24 -13.14 -14.08
C GLU A 152 -2.59 -13.53 -12.63
N PHE A 153 -1.64 -14.11 -11.89
CA PHE A 153 -1.84 -14.45 -10.48
C PHE A 153 -2.10 -13.21 -9.61
N MET A 154 -1.39 -12.11 -9.87
CA MET A 154 -1.64 -10.84 -9.17
C MET A 154 -3.03 -10.30 -9.48
N GLU A 155 -3.48 -10.37 -10.73
CA GLU A 155 -4.79 -9.86 -11.13
C GLU A 155 -5.92 -10.60 -10.39
N VAL A 156 -5.77 -11.90 -10.11
CA VAL A 156 -6.72 -12.63 -9.25
C VAL A 156 -6.67 -12.24 -7.80
N MET A 157 -5.46 -12.13 -7.23
CA MET A 157 -5.30 -11.91 -5.80
C MET A 157 -5.56 -10.46 -5.39
N THR A 158 -5.53 -9.53 -6.35
CA THR A 158 -5.78 -8.10 -6.14
C THR A 158 -7.08 -7.59 -6.79
N GLY A 159 -7.78 -8.46 -7.52
CA GLY A 159 -9.04 -8.18 -8.20
C GLY A 159 -10.26 -8.10 -7.30
#